data_AF-A0A660L052-F1
#
_entry.id   AF-A0A660L052-F1
#
_cell.length_a   1.000
_cell.length_b   1.000
_cell.length_c   1.000
_cell.angle_alpha   90.00
_cell.angle_beta   90.00
_cell.angle_gamma   90.00
#
_symmetry.space_group_name_H-M   'P 1'
#
loop_
_entity.id
_entity.type
_entity.pdbx_description
1 polymer ?
#
loop_
_entity_poly.entity_id
_entity_poly.type
_entity_poly.pdbx_seq_one_letter_code
_entity_poly.pdbx_strand_id
1 'polypeptide(L)'
;MDRDLIQRRDFPTGRRGYDPAAVDEHLRQVADAFETNSHPPAPTLASSTSEQVREILEAAERSVSQVRATAQREASDHVAQVQDATAGMLSKLNELESELGRLLSALRASGERLAEGLEQLQAEVGGVPAAPVPSSPDPTPAPAPVSSLPNDEAGARLIALNMALGGSPREETAAYLAEHFELTDPEALLDDVYARAGR
;
A
#
# COMPACT_ATOMS: atom_id res chain seq x y z
N MET A 1 -48.99 12.87 48.58
CA MET A 1 -50.19 12.21 49.12
C MET A 1 -50.48 12.85 50.47
N ASP A 2 -51.27 13.92 50.46
CA ASP A 2 -51.59 14.66 51.68
C ASP A 2 -52.52 13.81 52.55
N ARG A 3 -52.02 13.46 53.74
CA ARG A 3 -52.71 12.62 54.74
C ARG A 3 -54.08 13.19 55.14
N ASP A 4 -54.26 14.51 54.97
CA ASP A 4 -55.48 15.23 55.32
C ASP A 4 -56.66 14.98 54.37
N LEU A 5 -56.43 14.54 53.13
CA LEU A 5 -57.51 14.21 52.20
C LEU A 5 -58.20 12.88 52.53
N ILE A 6 -57.51 11.96 53.19
CA ILE A 6 -58.04 10.64 53.59
C ILE A 6 -58.88 10.75 54.88
N GLN A 7 -58.78 11.87 55.61
CA GLN A 7 -59.37 12.04 56.93
C GLN A 7 -60.63 12.92 56.95
N ARG A 8 -61.41 12.98 55.86
CA ARG A 8 -62.72 13.68 55.88
C ARG A 8 -63.75 12.84 56.64
N ARG A 9 -64.26 13.39 57.73
CA ARG A 9 -65.20 12.76 58.68
C ARG A 9 -66.65 13.20 58.50
N ASP A 10 -67.04 13.62 57.30
CA ASP A 10 -68.39 14.10 57.02
C ASP A 10 -69.30 12.97 56.51
N PHE A 11 -69.55 11.97 57.35
CA PHE A 11 -70.56 10.94 57.08
C PHE A 11 -71.78 11.17 57.99
N PRO A 12 -73.01 11.25 57.44
CA PRO A 12 -74.21 11.42 58.25
C PRO A 12 -74.44 10.16 59.10
N THR A 13 -74.46 10.32 60.42
CA THR A 13 -74.66 9.22 61.37
C THR A 13 -76.12 9.17 61.81
N GLY A 14 -76.82 8.07 61.48
CA GLY A 14 -78.11 7.73 62.06
C GLY A 14 -77.94 7.13 63.46
N ARG A 15 -79.03 7.02 64.22
CA ARG A 15 -79.03 6.62 65.65
C ARG A 15 -78.40 5.25 65.99
N ARG A 16 -77.94 4.47 65.01
CA ARG A 16 -77.11 3.26 65.16
C ARG A 16 -76.34 3.01 63.86
N GLY A 17 -75.15 3.59 63.72
CA GLY A 17 -74.19 3.24 62.67
C GLY A 17 -74.25 4.08 61.38
N TYR A 18 -73.35 3.75 60.46
CA TYR A 18 -73.24 4.34 59.12
C TYR A 18 -74.40 3.89 58.22
N ASP A 19 -74.88 4.78 57.36
CA ASP A 19 -75.84 4.44 56.31
C ASP A 19 -75.17 3.59 55.22
N PRO A 20 -75.57 2.32 55.04
CA PRO A 20 -74.97 1.43 54.04
C PRO A 20 -75.06 1.96 52.62
N ALA A 21 -76.15 2.65 52.26
CA ALA A 21 -76.33 3.17 50.90
C ALA A 21 -75.32 4.31 50.58
N ALA A 22 -75.02 5.14 51.58
CA ALA A 22 -74.01 6.19 51.44
C ALA A 22 -72.58 5.61 51.38
N VAL A 23 -72.33 4.52 52.11
CA VAL A 23 -71.04 3.82 52.07
C VAL A 23 -70.84 3.13 50.73
N ASP A 24 -71.84 2.44 50.20
CA ASP A 24 -71.75 1.76 48.90
C ASP A 24 -71.50 2.74 47.75
N GLU A 25 -72.15 3.91 47.79
CA GLU A 25 -71.92 4.97 46.83
C GLU A 25 -70.51 5.55 46.94
N HIS A 26 -70.02 5.75 48.16
CA HIS A 26 -68.65 6.19 48.38
C HIS A 26 -67.62 5.14 47.94
N LEU A 27 -67.86 3.85 48.22
CA LEU A 27 -67.00 2.75 47.79
C LEU A 27 -66.98 2.63 46.27
N ARG A 28 -68.11 2.88 45.59
CA ARG A 28 -68.18 2.94 44.13
C ARG A 28 -67.36 4.12 43.58
N GLN A 29 -67.51 5.30 44.17
CA GLN A 29 -66.69 6.47 43.80
C GLN A 29 -65.20 6.25 44.05
N VAL A 30 -64.84 5.59 45.16
CA VAL A 30 -63.45 5.22 45.46
C VAL A 30 -62.95 4.16 44.48
N ALA A 31 -63.75 3.16 44.12
CA ALA A 31 -63.41 2.16 43.12
C ALA A 31 -63.17 2.81 41.75
N ASP A 32 -64.06 3.68 41.28
CA ASP A 32 -63.91 4.41 40.02
C ASP A 32 -62.66 5.32 40.03
N ALA A 33 -62.39 5.97 41.15
CA ALA A 33 -61.17 6.78 41.34
C ALA A 33 -59.89 5.91 41.37
N PHE A 34 -59.96 4.70 41.94
CA PHE A 34 -58.87 3.74 41.94
C PHE A 34 -58.64 3.13 40.56
N GLU A 35 -59.69 2.79 39.82
CA GLU A 35 -59.60 2.29 38.43
C GLU A 35 -59.00 3.36 37.51
N THR A 36 -59.40 4.62 37.69
CA THR A 36 -58.81 5.77 36.98
C THR A 36 -57.30 5.89 37.27
N ASN A 37 -56.88 5.68 38.53
CA ASN A 37 -55.48 5.71 38.94
C ASN A 37 -54.70 4.40 38.69
N SER A 38 -55.39 3.29 38.41
CA SER A 38 -54.79 1.97 38.16
C SER A 38 -54.48 1.75 36.68
N HIS A 39 -54.40 2.82 35.88
CA HIS A 39 -53.79 2.75 34.55
C HIS A 39 -52.44 2.02 34.65
N PRO A 40 -52.10 1.15 33.67
CA PRO A 40 -50.83 0.43 33.68
C PRO A 40 -49.70 1.43 33.89
N PRO A 41 -48.71 1.13 34.76
CA PRO A 41 -47.64 2.07 35.05
C PRO A 41 -46.98 2.44 33.73
N ALA A 42 -47.01 3.73 33.39
CA ALA A 42 -46.35 4.23 32.20
C ALA A 42 -44.89 3.73 32.21
N PRO A 43 -44.34 3.33 31.05
CA PRO A 43 -42.98 2.82 30.99
C PRO A 43 -42.07 3.81 31.70
N THR A 44 -41.45 3.35 32.77
CA THR A 44 -40.53 4.19 33.52
C THR A 44 -39.35 4.51 32.62
N LEU A 45 -38.78 5.71 32.74
CA LEU A 45 -37.61 6.09 31.95
C LEU A 45 -36.48 5.04 32.01
N ALA A 46 -36.34 4.34 33.14
CA ALA A 46 -35.39 3.25 33.31
C ALA A 46 -35.65 2.03 32.39
N SER A 47 -36.90 1.62 32.18
CA SER A 47 -37.19 0.48 31.28
C SER A 47 -37.00 0.87 29.82
N SER A 48 -37.45 2.06 29.43
CA SER A 48 -37.27 2.58 28.06
C SER A 48 -35.78 2.79 27.72
N THR A 49 -34.99 3.33 28.64
CA THR A 49 -33.53 3.45 28.45
C THR A 49 -32.83 2.09 28.40
N SER A 50 -33.28 1.10 29.16
CA SER A 50 -32.72 -0.27 29.11
C SER A 50 -33.01 -0.95 27.77
N GLU A 51 -34.24 -0.80 27.26
CA GLU A 51 -34.62 -1.25 25.91
C GLU A 51 -33.77 -0.56 24.85
N GLN A 52 -33.61 0.77 24.95
CA GLN A 52 -32.80 1.54 24.03
C GLN A 52 -31.32 1.13 24.06
N VAL A 53 -30.74 0.86 25.24
CA VAL A 53 -29.36 0.34 25.36
C VAL A 53 -29.24 -1.04 24.74
N ARG A 54 -30.24 -1.92 24.92
CA ARG A 54 -30.26 -3.25 24.31
C ARG A 54 -30.31 -3.16 22.78
N GLU A 55 -31.14 -2.30 22.23
CA GLU A 55 -31.21 -2.07 20.78
C GLU A 55 -29.88 -1.55 20.21
N ILE A 56 -29.23 -0.61 20.92
CA ILE A 56 -27.92 -0.10 20.54
C ILE A 56 -26.87 -1.20 20.57
N LEU A 57 -26.87 -2.06 21.59
CA LEU A 57 -25.92 -3.16 21.70
C LEU A 57 -26.12 -4.18 20.57
N GLU A 58 -27.35 -4.59 20.29
CA GLU A 58 -27.65 -5.51 19.18
C GLU A 58 -27.26 -4.91 17.82
N ALA A 59 -27.46 -3.59 17.63
CA ALA A 59 -27.02 -2.89 16.43
C ALA A 59 -25.48 -2.82 16.34
N ALA A 60 -24.80 -2.58 17.46
CA ALA A 60 -23.35 -2.57 17.53
C ALA A 60 -22.74 -3.95 17.24
N GLU A 61 -23.31 -5.02 17.79
CA GLU A 61 -22.88 -6.40 17.52
C GLU A 61 -23.04 -6.77 16.04
N ARG A 62 -24.18 -6.40 15.44
CA ARG A 62 -24.40 -6.55 13.99
C ARG A 62 -23.34 -5.78 13.20
N SER A 63 -23.07 -4.52 13.57
CA SER A 63 -22.05 -3.70 12.92
C SER A 63 -20.65 -4.32 13.04
N VAL A 64 -20.24 -4.78 14.23
CA VAL A 64 -18.94 -5.45 14.45
C VAL A 64 -18.85 -6.74 13.62
N SER A 65 -19.91 -7.54 13.57
CA SER A 65 -19.94 -8.76 12.77
C SER A 65 -19.78 -8.46 11.27
N GLN A 66 -20.38 -7.36 10.80
CA GLN A 66 -20.26 -6.90 9.43
C GLN A 66 -18.84 -6.42 9.12
N VAL A 67 -18.26 -5.57 9.97
CA VAL A 67 -16.88 -5.08 9.83
C VAL A 67 -15.89 -6.23 9.82
N ARG A 68 -16.08 -7.24 10.68
CA ARG A 68 -15.22 -8.43 10.69
C ARG A 68 -15.34 -9.23 9.39
N ALA A 69 -16.56 -9.39 8.88
CA ALA A 69 -16.80 -10.11 7.63
C ALA A 69 -16.21 -9.37 6.41
N THR A 70 -16.31 -8.04 6.36
CA THR A 70 -15.71 -7.23 5.29
C THR A 70 -14.18 -7.27 5.38
N ALA A 71 -13.61 -7.05 6.57
CA ALA A 71 -12.16 -7.10 6.78
C ALA A 71 -11.58 -8.48 6.43
N GLN A 72 -12.28 -9.57 6.76
CA GLN A 72 -11.84 -10.91 6.40
C GLN A 72 -11.87 -11.13 4.89
N ARG A 73 -12.88 -10.61 4.19
CA ARG A 73 -12.99 -10.69 2.74
C ARG A 73 -11.88 -9.87 2.06
N GLU A 74 -11.68 -8.63 2.48
CA GLU A 74 -10.61 -7.77 1.98
C GLU A 74 -9.23 -8.39 2.21
N ALA A 75 -9.00 -8.98 3.40
CA ALA A 75 -7.77 -9.69 3.68
C ALA A 75 -7.57 -10.92 2.77
N SER A 76 -8.61 -11.72 2.54
CA SER A 76 -8.52 -12.86 1.62
C SER A 76 -8.28 -12.42 0.17
N ASP A 77 -8.93 -11.33 -0.25
CA ASP A 77 -8.78 -10.78 -1.60
C ASP A 77 -7.36 -10.24 -1.81
N HIS A 78 -6.81 -9.54 -0.82
CA HIS A 78 -5.41 -9.09 -0.86
C HIS A 78 -4.42 -10.25 -0.89
N VAL A 79 -4.64 -11.30 -0.11
CA VAL A 79 -3.78 -12.50 -0.14
C VAL A 79 -3.84 -13.16 -1.51
N ALA A 80 -5.03 -13.30 -2.10
CA ALA A 80 -5.19 -13.85 -3.45
C ALA A 80 -4.45 -12.98 -4.49
N GLN A 81 -4.61 -11.66 -4.43
CA GLN A 81 -3.93 -10.73 -5.33
C GLN A 81 -2.40 -10.82 -5.23
N VAL A 82 -1.86 -10.92 -4.00
CA VAL A 82 -0.41 -11.07 -3.78
C VAL A 82 0.09 -12.42 -4.30
N GLN A 83 -0.67 -13.49 -4.11
CA GLN A 83 -0.34 -14.81 -4.65
C GLN A 83 -0.32 -14.79 -6.17
N ASP A 84 -1.33 -14.21 -6.82
CA ASP A 84 -1.40 -14.08 -8.27
C ASP A 84 -0.25 -13.23 -8.83
N ALA A 85 0.06 -12.11 -8.17
CA ALA A 85 1.18 -11.26 -8.55
C ALA A 85 2.52 -11.99 -8.43
N THR A 86 2.71 -12.75 -7.34
CA THR A 86 3.93 -13.54 -7.09
C THR A 86 4.06 -14.67 -8.11
N ALA A 87 2.99 -15.39 -8.40
CA ALA A 87 2.95 -16.43 -9.43
C ALA A 87 3.28 -15.85 -10.82
N GLY A 88 2.75 -14.67 -11.14
CA GLY A 88 3.07 -13.94 -12.35
C GLY A 88 4.55 -13.53 -12.44
N MET A 89 5.15 -13.06 -11.34
CA MET A 89 6.59 -12.74 -11.30
C MET A 89 7.46 -13.98 -11.49
N LEU A 90 7.14 -15.10 -10.83
CA LEU A 90 7.85 -16.36 -11.01
C LEU A 90 7.76 -16.87 -12.45
N SER A 91 6.59 -16.78 -13.09
CA SER A 91 6.43 -17.15 -14.50
C SER A 91 7.31 -16.30 -15.40
N LYS A 92 7.36 -14.97 -15.18
CA LYS A 92 8.22 -14.07 -15.93
C LYS A 92 9.71 -14.37 -15.71
N LEU A 93 10.10 -14.69 -14.48
CA LEU A 93 11.49 -15.08 -14.17
C LEU A 93 11.89 -16.36 -14.90
N ASN A 94 11.04 -17.37 -14.93
CA ASN A 94 11.29 -18.62 -15.67
C ASN A 94 11.38 -18.38 -17.19
N GLU A 95 10.58 -17.47 -17.72
CA GLU A 95 10.62 -17.08 -19.13
C GLU A 95 11.93 -16.35 -19.46
N LEU A 96 12.37 -15.41 -18.60
CA LEU A 96 13.67 -14.74 -18.73
C LEU A 96 14.83 -15.74 -18.60
N GLU A 97 14.78 -16.68 -17.66
CA GLU A 97 15.79 -17.73 -17.52
C GLU A 97 15.88 -18.59 -18.78
N SER A 98 14.73 -18.98 -19.34
CA SER A 98 14.67 -19.76 -20.57
C SER A 98 15.27 -18.99 -21.76
N GLU A 99 14.99 -17.69 -21.85
CA GLU A 99 15.52 -16.83 -22.89
C GLU A 99 17.04 -16.64 -22.75
N LEU A 100 17.54 -16.41 -21.53
CA LEU A 100 18.96 -16.38 -21.24
C LEU A 100 19.64 -17.70 -21.61
N GLY A 101 19.01 -18.83 -21.33
CA GLY A 101 19.50 -20.15 -21.74
C GLY A 101 19.61 -20.31 -23.26
N ARG A 102 18.64 -19.80 -24.01
CA ARG A 102 18.68 -19.77 -25.48
C ARG A 102 19.79 -18.87 -26.00
N LEU A 103 19.94 -17.67 -25.44
CA LEU A 103 20.99 -16.71 -25.83
C LEU A 103 22.39 -17.28 -25.56
N LEU A 104 22.61 -17.90 -24.40
CA LEU A 104 23.87 -18.56 -24.07
C LEU A 104 24.18 -19.74 -24.99
N SER A 105 23.17 -20.52 -25.35
CA SER A 105 23.32 -21.65 -26.29
C SER A 105 23.67 -21.16 -27.70
N ALA A 106 23.02 -20.09 -28.16
CA ALA A 106 23.34 -19.45 -29.44
C ALA A 106 24.76 -18.86 -29.44
N LEU A 107 25.17 -18.21 -28.34
CA LEU A 107 26.50 -17.66 -28.19
C LEU A 107 27.57 -18.76 -28.23
N ARG A 108 27.36 -19.88 -27.52
CA ARG A 108 28.28 -21.03 -27.58
C ARG A 108 28.41 -21.59 -28.99
N ALA A 109 27.28 -21.80 -29.68
CA ALA A 109 27.29 -22.27 -31.06
C ALA A 109 27.93 -21.26 -32.04
N SER A 110 27.89 -19.96 -31.73
CA SER A 110 28.62 -18.96 -32.51
C SER A 110 30.12 -18.98 -32.24
N GLY A 111 30.52 -19.23 -30.99
CA GLY A 111 31.92 -19.38 -30.58
C GLY A 111 32.57 -20.61 -31.18
N GLU A 112 31.87 -21.75 -31.23
CA GLU A 112 32.34 -22.97 -31.90
C GLU A 112 32.55 -22.72 -33.40
N ARG A 113 31.59 -22.08 -34.08
CA ARG A 113 31.72 -21.69 -35.50
C ARG A 113 32.88 -20.72 -35.75
N LEU A 114 33.11 -19.77 -34.84
CA LEU A 114 34.25 -18.86 -34.91
C LEU A 114 35.58 -19.58 -34.73
N ALA A 115 35.66 -20.54 -33.80
CA ALA A 115 36.85 -21.34 -33.57
C ALA A 115 37.18 -22.21 -34.80
N GLU A 116 36.18 -22.88 -35.38
CA GLU A 116 36.34 -23.63 -36.63
C GLU A 116 36.81 -22.72 -37.79
N GLY A 117 36.20 -21.54 -37.93
CA GLY A 117 36.60 -20.57 -38.95
C GLY A 117 38.04 -20.06 -38.78
N LEU A 118 38.50 -19.87 -37.54
CA LEU A 118 39.89 -19.48 -37.25
C LEU A 118 40.88 -20.60 -37.55
N GLU A 119 40.55 -21.86 -37.23
CA GLU A 119 41.40 -23.01 -37.56
C GLU A 119 41.53 -23.18 -39.08
N GLN A 120 40.44 -22.96 -39.81
CA GLN A 120 40.42 -23.00 -41.27
C GLN A 120 41.28 -21.89 -41.89
N LEU A 121 41.20 -20.67 -41.36
CA LEU A 121 42.05 -19.54 -41.78
C LEU A 121 43.53 -19.80 -41.44
N GLN A 122 43.83 -20.36 -40.27
CA GLN A 122 45.19 -20.71 -39.88
C GLN A 122 45.78 -21.80 -40.79
N ALA A 123 44.97 -22.78 -41.22
CA ALA A 123 45.39 -23.78 -42.20
C ALA A 123 45.65 -23.14 -43.58
N GLU A 124 44.83 -22.18 -44.01
CA GLU A 124 45.01 -21.44 -45.26
C GLU A 124 46.29 -20.58 -45.25
N VAL A 125 46.55 -19.86 -44.15
CA VAL A 125 47.75 -19.02 -43.98
C VAL A 125 49.01 -19.85 -43.77
N GLY A 126 48.94 -20.95 -43.02
CA GLY A 126 50.06 -21.87 -42.80
C GLY A 126 50.49 -22.66 -44.05
N GLY A 127 49.62 -22.71 -45.07
CA GLY A 127 49.92 -23.29 -46.38
C GLY A 127 50.61 -22.32 -47.35
N VAL A 128 50.74 -21.03 -47.02
CA VAL A 128 51.48 -20.07 -47.84
C VAL A 128 52.98 -20.18 -47.52
N PRO A 129 53.82 -20.72 -48.42
CA PRO A 129 55.25 -20.73 -48.18
C PRO A 129 55.73 -19.28 -48.05
N ALA A 130 56.43 -19.00 -46.95
CA ALA A 130 57.06 -17.71 -46.72
C ALA A 130 58.02 -17.40 -47.89
N ALA A 131 57.55 -16.60 -48.85
CA ALA A 131 58.41 -15.98 -49.83
C ALA A 131 59.34 -15.01 -49.10
N PRO A 132 60.63 -14.95 -49.46
CA PRO A 132 61.58 -14.05 -48.80
C PRO A 132 61.17 -12.61 -49.09
N VAL A 133 60.65 -11.92 -48.08
CA VAL A 133 60.37 -10.49 -48.15
C VAL A 133 61.69 -9.72 -48.15
N PRO A 134 61.94 -8.84 -49.14
CA PRO A 134 63.08 -7.94 -49.10
C PRO A 134 62.86 -6.87 -48.01
N SER A 135 63.86 -6.68 -47.16
CA SER A 135 63.91 -5.68 -46.11
C SER A 135 63.66 -4.28 -46.68
N SER A 136 62.56 -3.65 -46.26
CA SER A 136 62.36 -2.20 -46.40
C SER A 136 62.69 -1.49 -45.08
N PRO A 137 63.20 -0.25 -45.12
CA PRO A 137 63.85 0.41 -43.99
C PRO A 137 62.87 1.04 -42.99
N ASP A 138 63.37 1.14 -41.75
CA ASP A 138 62.95 1.86 -40.54
C ASP A 138 61.52 2.45 -40.41
N PRO A 139 60.83 2.19 -39.27
CA PRO A 139 59.56 2.84 -38.95
C PRO A 139 59.80 4.28 -38.51
N THR A 140 59.09 5.21 -39.14
CA THR A 140 58.86 6.54 -38.58
C THR A 140 58.01 6.39 -37.30
N PRO A 141 58.28 7.12 -36.20
CA PRO A 141 57.49 7.00 -34.99
C PRO A 141 56.07 7.49 -35.25
N ALA A 142 55.09 6.60 -35.14
CA ALA A 142 53.69 7.00 -35.02
C ALA A 142 53.53 7.81 -33.72
N PRO A 143 52.72 8.88 -33.71
CA PRO A 143 52.41 9.58 -32.46
C PRO A 143 51.69 8.60 -31.53
N ALA A 144 52.14 8.54 -30.28
CA ALA A 144 51.48 7.78 -29.23
C ALA A 144 49.99 8.17 -29.13
N PRO A 145 49.09 7.25 -28.80
CA PRO A 145 47.72 7.63 -28.46
C PRO A 145 47.81 8.56 -27.25
N VAL A 146 47.35 9.79 -27.42
CA VAL A 146 47.00 10.64 -26.28
C VAL A 146 45.90 9.90 -25.53
N SER A 147 46.27 9.26 -24.42
CA SER A 147 45.32 8.81 -23.41
C SER A 147 44.70 10.05 -22.78
N SER A 148 43.68 10.62 -23.42
CA SER A 148 42.78 11.60 -22.83
C SER A 148 41.83 10.89 -21.87
N LEU A 149 42.11 11.01 -20.57
CA LEU A 149 41.17 10.87 -19.45
C LEU A 149 41.37 12.14 -18.59
N PRO A 150 40.35 12.76 -17.96
CA PRO A 150 38.90 12.61 -18.06
C PRO A 150 38.22 14.00 -18.18
N ASN A 151 38.21 14.61 -19.37
CA ASN A 151 37.45 15.86 -19.61
C ASN A 151 36.10 15.62 -20.29
N ASP A 152 35.59 14.39 -20.20
CA ASP A 152 34.33 14.04 -20.84
C ASP A 152 33.17 14.53 -19.97
N GLU A 153 32.75 15.77 -20.23
CA GLU A 153 31.46 16.32 -19.78
C GLU A 153 30.30 15.34 -20.08
N ALA A 154 30.42 14.58 -21.17
CA ALA A 154 29.50 13.49 -21.50
C ALA A 154 29.50 12.36 -20.47
N GLY A 155 30.67 11.97 -19.94
CA GLY A 155 30.80 10.98 -18.87
C GLY A 155 30.26 11.49 -17.54
N ALA A 156 30.57 12.73 -17.19
CA ALA A 156 29.99 13.41 -16.02
C ALA A 156 28.45 13.45 -16.09
N ARG A 157 27.89 13.76 -17.27
CA ARG A 157 26.43 13.79 -17.49
C ARG A 157 25.78 12.42 -17.29
N LEU A 158 26.43 11.34 -17.74
CA LEU A 158 25.92 9.98 -17.55
C LEU A 158 25.90 9.57 -16.08
N ILE A 159 26.97 9.86 -15.33
CA ILE A 159 27.02 9.58 -13.90
C ILE A 159 26.00 10.43 -13.14
N ALA A 160 25.89 11.72 -13.44
CA ALA A 160 24.91 12.61 -12.85
C ALA A 160 23.48 12.12 -13.08
N LEU A 161 23.15 11.66 -14.30
CA LEU A 161 21.84 11.11 -14.63
C LEU A 161 21.55 9.82 -13.87
N ASN A 162 22.53 8.92 -13.77
CA ASN A 162 22.37 7.68 -13.03
C ASN A 162 22.11 7.93 -11.54
N MET A 163 22.81 8.90 -10.93
CA MET A 163 22.59 9.27 -9.53
C MET A 163 21.25 9.98 -9.31
N ALA A 164 20.83 10.85 -10.24
CA ALA A 164 19.51 11.49 -10.19
C ALA A 164 18.36 10.45 -10.29
N LEU A 165 18.48 9.45 -11.17
CA LEU A 165 17.53 8.34 -11.26
C LEU A 165 17.54 7.44 -10.00
N GLY A 166 18.69 7.34 -9.34
CA GLY A 166 18.85 6.64 -8.05
C GLY A 166 18.29 7.40 -6.84
N GLY A 167 17.82 8.63 -7.02
CA GLY A 167 17.25 9.46 -5.95
C GLY A 167 18.29 10.20 -5.10
N SER A 168 19.55 10.27 -5.52
CA SER A 168 20.55 11.11 -4.87
C SER A 168 20.16 12.59 -4.98
N PRO A 169 20.48 13.43 -3.98
CA PRO A 169 20.25 14.86 -4.03
C PRO A 169 21.25 15.60 -4.93
N ARG A 170 20.84 16.77 -5.43
CA ARG A 170 21.63 17.62 -6.35
C ARG A 170 22.97 18.02 -5.74
N GLU A 171 23.01 18.35 -4.44
CA GLU A 171 24.26 18.78 -3.79
C GLU A 171 25.30 17.65 -3.70
N GLU A 172 24.85 16.42 -3.43
CA GLU A 172 25.73 15.24 -3.37
C GLU A 172 26.29 14.88 -4.75
N THR A 173 25.46 15.05 -5.79
CA THR A 173 25.87 14.88 -7.18
C THR A 173 26.92 15.92 -7.58
N ALA A 174 26.76 17.17 -7.15
CA ALA A 174 27.71 18.24 -7.41
C ALA A 174 29.08 18.00 -6.76
N ALA A 175 29.08 17.54 -5.50
CA ALA A 175 30.31 17.18 -4.78
C ALA A 175 31.06 16.05 -5.50
N TYR A 176 30.35 15.00 -5.91
CA TYR A 176 30.94 13.88 -6.64
C TYR A 176 31.55 14.31 -7.98
N LEU A 177 30.87 15.18 -8.72
CA LEU A 177 31.39 15.68 -9.99
C LEU A 177 32.63 16.55 -9.80
N ALA A 178 32.67 17.38 -8.76
CA ALA A 178 33.83 18.23 -8.46
C ALA A 178 35.08 17.44 -8.06
N GLU A 179 34.91 16.26 -7.44
CA GLU A 179 36.01 15.40 -7.02
C GLU A 179 36.55 14.51 -8.15
N HIS A 180 35.71 14.13 -9.11
CA HIS A 180 36.04 13.13 -10.13
C HIS A 180 36.16 13.68 -11.56
N PHE A 181 35.69 14.89 -11.83
CA PHE A 181 35.68 15.50 -13.17
C PHE A 181 36.12 16.97 -13.13
N GLU A 182 36.88 17.40 -14.13
CA GLU A 182 37.21 18.82 -14.34
C GLU A 182 36.20 19.47 -15.29
N LEU A 183 35.05 19.87 -14.74
CA LEU A 183 33.95 20.48 -15.53
C LEU A 183 34.09 22.01 -15.62
N THR A 184 33.82 22.55 -16.81
CA THR A 184 33.79 24.00 -17.03
C THR A 184 32.55 24.65 -16.40
N ASP A 185 31.40 23.96 -16.42
CA ASP A 185 30.15 24.41 -15.79
C ASP A 185 29.35 23.23 -15.22
N PRO A 186 29.61 22.81 -13.97
CA PRO A 186 28.89 21.71 -13.35
C PRO A 186 27.43 22.05 -13.02
N GLU A 187 27.12 23.32 -12.74
CA GLU A 187 25.77 23.74 -12.33
C GLU A 187 24.77 23.65 -13.49
N ALA A 188 25.15 24.13 -14.68
CA ALA A 188 24.29 24.04 -15.87
C ALA A 188 23.99 22.58 -16.28
N LEU A 189 24.99 21.68 -16.12
CA LEU A 189 24.82 20.26 -16.41
C LEU A 189 23.86 19.60 -15.41
N LEU A 190 23.95 19.94 -14.12
CA LEU A 190 23.04 19.41 -13.10
C LEU A 190 21.60 19.87 -13.31
N ASP A 191 21.39 21.14 -13.69
CA ASP A 191 20.06 21.65 -14.00
C ASP A 191 19.40 20.89 -15.15
N ASP A 192 20.15 20.64 -16.23
CA ASP A 192 19.70 19.85 -17.38
C ASP A 192 19.31 18.41 -16.99
N VAL A 193 20.10 17.77 -16.14
CA VAL A 193 19.92 16.37 -15.74
C VAL A 193 18.72 16.22 -14.81
N TYR A 194 18.60 17.05 -13.77
CA TYR A 194 17.49 16.98 -12.82
C TYR A 194 16.16 17.43 -13.45
N ALA A 195 16.19 18.37 -14.41
CA ALA A 195 15.01 18.72 -15.19
C ALA A 195 14.51 17.57 -16.09
N ARG A 196 15.40 16.65 -16.49
CA ARG A 196 15.06 15.45 -17.28
C ARG A 196 14.69 14.24 -16.42
N ALA A 197 15.31 14.07 -15.26
CA ALA A 197 15.04 12.96 -14.35
C ALA A 197 13.72 13.11 -13.55
N GLY A 198 13.28 14.35 -13.31
CA GLY A 198 12.02 14.65 -12.61
C GLY A 198 10.77 14.70 -13.48
N ARG A 199 10.81 14.19 -14.72
CA ARG A 199 9.70 14.24 -15.68
C ARG A 199 9.16 12.86 -16.03
#